data_AF-A0A2S8DAM3-F1
#
_entry.id   AF-A0A2S8DAM3-F1
#
_cell.length_a   1.000
_cell.length_b   1.000
_cell.length_c   1.000
_cell.angle_alpha   90.00
_cell.angle_beta   90.00
_cell.angle_gamma   90.00
#
_symmetry.space_group_name_H-M   'P 1'
#
loop_
_entity.id
_entity.type
_entity.pdbx_description
1 polymer ?
#
loop_
_entity_poly.entity_id
_entity_poly.type
_entity_poly.pdbx_seq_one_letter_code
_entity_poly.pdbx_strand_id
1 'polypeptide(L)' 'RNRLRLMKARHLLRHSEASVTDIAYRCGFSDSNHFSTLFRREFNWSPRDIRQGRDGFLQ' A
#
# COMPACT_ATOMS: atom_id res chain seq x y z
N ARG A 1 4.10 -14.48 -3.27
CA ARG A 1 2.85 -13.89 -3.84
C ARG A 1 2.51 -12.51 -3.29
N ASN A 2 2.63 -12.25 -1.98
CA ASN A 2 2.23 -10.97 -1.39
C ASN A 2 3.07 -9.77 -1.87
N ARG A 3 4.36 -9.94 -2.13
CA ARG A 3 5.25 -8.87 -2.61
C ARG A 3 4.76 -8.17 -3.89
N LEU A 4 4.36 -8.93 -4.92
CA LEU A 4 3.81 -8.37 -6.16
C LEU A 4 2.51 -7.58 -5.92
N ARG A 5 1.65 -8.10 -5.03
CA ARG A 5 0.39 -7.44 -4.65
C ARG A 5 0.65 -6.14 -3.88
N LEU A 6 1.67 -6.13 -3.02
CA LEU A 6 2.11 -4.94 -2.27
C LEU A 6 2.74 -3.89 -3.20
N MET A 7 3.53 -4.30 -4.20
CA MET A 7 4.08 -3.38 -5.21
C MET A 7 2.98 -2.74 -6.06
N LYS A 8 1.99 -3.53 -6.51
CA LYS A 8 0.80 -2.99 -7.18
C LYS A 8 0.05 -2.00 -6.29
N ALA A 9 -0.14 -2.34 -5.01
CA ALA A 9 -0.81 -1.45 -4.07
C ALA A 9 -0.04 -0.12 -3.89
N ARG A 10 1.29 -0.16 -3.80
CA ARG A 10 2.14 1.05 -3.71
C ARG A 10 1.96 1.96 -4.92
N HIS A 11 1.88 1.39 -6.13
CA HIS A 11 1.60 2.16 -7.33
C HIS A 11 0.22 2.82 -7.26
N LEU A 12 -0.83 2.07 -6.91
CA LEU A 12 -2.19 2.62 -6.78
C LEU A 12 -2.29 3.69 -5.70
N LEU A 13 -1.59 3.54 -4.57
CA LEU A 13 -1.59 4.53 -3.48
C LEU A 13 -0.99 5.87 -3.90
N ARG A 14 -0.11 5.90 -4.91
CA ARG A 14 0.53 7.11 -5.42
C ARG A 14 -0.22 7.76 -6.59
N HIS A 15 -0.94 6.97 -7.37
CA HIS A 15 -1.52 7.42 -8.64
C HIS A 15 -3.05 7.33 -8.70
N SER A 16 -3.71 7.02 -7.58
CA SER A 16 -5.17 6.96 -7.52
C SER A 16 -5.72 7.57 -6.24
N GLU A 17 -6.97 7.99 -6.30
CA GLU A 17 -7.72 8.54 -5.15
C GLU A 17 -8.49 7.46 -4.38
N ALA A 18 -8.34 6.19 -4.76
CA ALA A 18 -9.03 5.08 -4.10
C ALA A 18 -8.59 4.97 -2.63
N SER A 19 -9.53 4.54 -1.77
CA SER A 19 -9.24 4.36 -0.34
C SER A 19 -8.19 3.25 -0.12
N VAL A 20 -7.49 3.28 1.03
CA VAL A 20 -6.57 2.18 1.41
C VAL A 20 -7.26 0.83 1.32
N THR A 21 -8.51 0.79 1.79
CA THR A 21 -9.33 -0.42 1.86
C THR A 21 -9.66 -0.94 0.46
N ASP A 22 -10.09 -0.06 -0.45
CA ASP A 22 -10.36 -0.44 -1.85
C ASP A 22 -9.10 -0.94 -2.56
N ILE A 23 -7.96 -0.29 -2.32
CA ILE A 23 -6.68 -0.72 -2.89
C ILE A 23 -6.28 -2.09 -2.34
N ALA A 24 -6.48 -2.35 -1.06
CA ALA A 24 -6.23 -3.66 -0.46
C ALA A 24 -7.07 -4.75 -1.15
N TYR A 25 -8.38 -4.53 -1.32
CA TYR A 25 -9.27 -5.47 -2.00
C TYR A 25 -8.90 -5.66 -3.48
N ARG A 26 -8.60 -4.58 -4.22
CA ARG A 26 -8.14 -4.65 -5.63
C ARG A 26 -6.82 -5.38 -5.82
N CYS A 27 -5.98 -5.38 -4.78
CA CYS A 27 -4.75 -6.15 -4.73
C CYS A 27 -4.95 -7.57 -4.16
N GLY A 28 -6.19 -8.00 -3.94
CA GLY A 28 -6.60 -9.34 -3.54
C GLY A 28 -6.52 -9.62 -2.04
N PHE A 29 -6.35 -8.61 -1.19
CA PHE A 29 -6.33 -8.78 0.27
C PHE A 29 -7.77 -8.83 0.78
N SER A 30 -8.09 -9.83 1.59
CA SER A 30 -9.41 -9.97 2.22
C SER A 30 -9.59 -9.07 3.45
N ASP A 31 -8.49 -8.54 3.99
CA ASP A 31 -8.50 -7.70 5.18
C ASP A 31 -7.52 -6.52 5.03
N SER A 32 -8.00 -5.30 5.29
CA SER A 32 -7.24 -4.07 5.13
C SER A 32 -6.21 -3.84 6.25
N ASN A 33 -6.46 -4.39 7.45
CA ASN A 33 -5.52 -4.32 8.58
C ASN A 33 -4.31 -5.22 8.36
N HIS A 34 -4.53 -6.44 7.89
CA HIS A 34 -3.49 -7.39 7.50
C HIS A 34 -2.69 -6.84 6.32
N PHE A 35 -3.36 -6.27 5.31
CA PHE A 35 -2.70 -5.54 4.24
C PHE A 35 -1.78 -4.44 4.78
N SER A 36 -2.29 -3.57 5.67
CA SER A 36 -1.52 -2.44 6.21
C SER A 36 -0.31 -2.89 7.02
N THR A 37 -0.46 -3.96 7.81
CA THR A 37 0.64 -4.58 8.57
C THR A 37 1.72 -5.12 7.64
N LEU A 38 1.34 -5.89 6.62
CA LEU A 38 2.28 -6.44 5.65
C LEU A 38 2.96 -5.35 4.81
N PHE A 39 2.19 -4.34 4.41
CA PHE A 39 2.67 -3.22 3.62
C PHE A 39 3.73 -2.42 4.39
N ARG A 40 3.46 -2.11 5.66
CA ARG A 40 4.44 -1.43 6.53
C ARG A 40 5.68 -2.26 6.75
N ARG A 41 5.56 -3.59 6.87
CA ARG A 41 6.71 -4.49 7.02
C ARG A 41 7.58 -4.56 5.77
N GLU A 42 6.98 -4.47 4.58
CA GLU A 42 7.72 -4.54 3.30
C GLU A 42 8.38 -3.19 2.94
N PHE A 43 7.72 -2.07 3.21
CA PHE A 43 8.14 -0.75 2.72
C PHE A 43 8.55 0.24 3.82
N ASN A 44 8.51 -0.15 5.09
CA ASN A 44 8.70 0.70 6.27
C ASN A 44 7.72 1.87 6.44
N TRP A 45 6.85 2.12 5.45
CA TRP A 45 5.85 3.18 5.44
C TRP A 45 4.45 2.61 5.48
N SER A 46 3.51 3.31 6.13
CA SER A 46 2.10 2.90 6.05
C SER A 46 1.53 3.24 4.67
N PRO A 47 0.44 2.55 4.24
CA PRO A 47 -0.26 2.92 3.01
C PRO A 47 -0.69 4.39 2.95
N ARG A 48 -0.98 5.00 4.11
CA ARG A 48 -1.35 6.42 4.21
C ARG A 48 -0.13 7.33 4.02
N ASP A 49 1.02 6.96 4.56
CA ASP A 49 2.26 7.72 4.39
C ASP A 49 2.67 7.78 2.91
N ILE A 50 2.58 6.66 2.20
CA ILE A 50 2.82 6.60 0.75
C ILE A 50 1.90 7.55 -0.01
N ARG A 51 0.61 7.60 0.34
CA ARG A 51 -0.36 8.51 -0.31
C ARG A 51 -0.04 9.97 -0.05
N GLN A 52 0.48 10.27 1.13
CA GLN A 52 0.92 11.62 1.50
C GLN A 52 2.30 11.97 0.92
N GLY A 53 2.90 11.09 0.11
CA GLY A 53 4.22 11.32 -0.50
C GLY A 53 5.38 11.28 0.51
N ARG A 54 5.18 10.73 1.70
CA ARG A 54 6.18 10.74 2.79
C ARG A 54 7.37 9.81 2.52
N ASP A 55 7.27 8.88 1.56
CA ASP A 55 8.38 8.00 1.16
C ASP A 55 9.34 8.64 0.14
N GLY A 56 9.13 9.90 -0.25
CA GLY A 56 9.92 10.61 -1.25
C GLY A 56 11.36 10.95 -0.87
N PHE A 57 11.79 10.74 0.38
CA PHE A 57 13.15 11.07 0.84
C PHE A 57 14.16 9.91 0.72
N LEU A 58 13.73 8.71 0.29
CA LEU A 58 14.60 7.52 0.21
C LEU A 58 14.51 6.79 -1.16
N GLN A 59 14.28 7.53 -2.25
CA GLN A 59 14.37 6.95 -3.60
C GLN A 59 15.72 7.27 -4.25
#